data_AF-A0A1A8IRC9-F1
#
_entry.id   AF-A0A1A8IRC9-F1
#
_cell.length_a   1.000
_cell.length_b   1.000
_cell.length_c   1.000
_cell.angle_alpha   90.00
_cell.angle_beta   90.00
_cell.angle_gamma   90.00
#
_symmetry.space_group_name_H-M   'P 1'
#
loop_
_entity.id
_entity.type
_entity.pdbx_description
1 polymer ?
#
loop_
_entity_poly.entity_id
_entity_poly.type
_entity_poly.pdbx_seq_one_letter_code
_entity_poly.pdbx_strand_id
1 'polypeptide(L)'
;MDDYSLPFWIYLAVVTVIVGGAMKKVLTSHLSTGPTLVAWLGATVLVERLWAFCLPALLLLALIGLAFSLYSWTRTGPPPVTLPTEGKAVFITGCDSGFGNAAVKRLDSLGFDVFATVMDLTGHGARDLQRTCSPHLTLMQVDITQPQQVQQALLDTSAKLGHRGLWGLVNNAGVCVNFGDAELSLMSTFRGCMEVNFFGTLSVTKSFLPLVRQAKGRILTISSPAGDQPFPCLAAYGASKAALNLFTNTLRHELEPWGVHVSTILPSSFKTGHSSNHVYWEQQHKQVLKSLSPSLLEEYGEDYMTETKDLFQSFAKQANPDLSPVINTIVEALLAPQPQARYYAGPGVGLMYFIHSYLPFSISNRFLQKLFLKKKLMPLALRKQSGLDLDPPDLLNNNNSNNNEK
;
A
#
# COMPACT_ATOMS: atom_id res chain seq x y z
N MET A 1 -10.03 29.29 -23.76
CA MET A 1 -10.05 30.70 -23.32
C MET A 1 -11.44 31.18 -23.63
N ASP A 2 -12.29 31.34 -22.62
CA ASP A 2 -13.59 32.05 -22.61
C ASP A 2 -14.48 31.45 -21.53
N ASP A 3 -14.21 31.78 -20.26
CA ASP A 3 -15.22 31.67 -19.19
C ASP A 3 -14.97 32.64 -18.02
N TYR A 4 -14.32 33.78 -18.30
CA TYR A 4 -14.14 34.87 -17.33
C TYR A 4 -15.16 36.00 -17.55
N SER A 5 -16.11 35.85 -18.49
CA SER A 5 -17.06 36.90 -18.84
C SER A 5 -18.09 37.12 -17.73
N LEU A 6 -18.68 36.05 -17.18
CA LEU A 6 -19.74 36.18 -16.16
C LEU A 6 -19.24 36.84 -14.85
N PRO A 7 -18.09 36.45 -14.26
CA PRO A 7 -17.55 37.12 -13.09
C PRO A 7 -17.16 38.58 -13.35
N PHE A 8 -16.68 38.89 -14.55
CA PHE A 8 -16.31 40.24 -14.97
C PHE A 8 -17.53 41.17 -15.05
N TRP A 9 -18.65 40.69 -15.64
CA TRP A 9 -19.87 41.49 -15.75
C TRP A 9 -20.56 41.72 -14.40
N ILE A 10 -20.52 40.73 -13.49
CA ILE A 10 -21.02 40.89 -12.12
C ILE A 10 -20.16 41.90 -11.35
N TYR A 11 -18.83 41.80 -11.47
CA TYR A 11 -17.90 42.79 -10.88
C TYR A 11 -18.16 44.19 -11.42
N LEU A 12 -18.30 44.34 -12.74
CA LEU A 12 -18.57 45.63 -13.38
C LEU A 12 -19.91 46.23 -12.92
N ALA A 13 -20.96 45.41 -12.78
CA ALA A 13 -22.26 45.85 -12.28
C ALA A 13 -22.17 46.35 -10.82
N VAL A 14 -21.48 45.61 -9.94
CA VAL A 14 -21.29 46.00 -8.54
C VAL A 14 -20.47 47.28 -8.41
N VAL A 15 -19.36 47.39 -9.16
CA VAL A 15 -18.55 48.60 -9.20
C VAL A 15 -19.36 49.79 -9.71
N THR A 16 -20.19 49.61 -10.75
CA THR A 16 -21.01 50.68 -11.31
C THR A 16 -22.07 51.17 -10.31
N VAL A 17 -22.70 50.27 -9.56
CA VAL A 17 -23.68 50.64 -8.52
C VAL A 17 -23.01 51.38 -7.36
N ILE A 18 -21.83 50.94 -6.93
CA ILE A 18 -21.10 51.58 -5.82
C ILE A 18 -20.55 52.94 -6.25
N VAL A 19 -19.91 53.03 -7.41
CA VAL A 19 -19.38 54.28 -7.97
C VAL A 19 -20.52 55.24 -8.28
N GLY A 20 -21.63 54.77 -8.85
CA GLY A 20 -22.81 55.58 -9.12
C GLY A 20 -23.47 56.10 -7.83
N GLY A 21 -23.55 55.26 -6.79
CA GLY A 21 -24.02 55.66 -5.46
C GLY A 21 -23.12 56.69 -4.79
N ALA A 22 -21.79 56.52 -4.90
CA ALA A 22 -20.80 57.46 -4.40
C ALA A 22 -20.86 58.80 -5.15
N MET A 23 -20.92 58.78 -6.49
CA MET A 23 -21.06 59.98 -7.32
C MET A 23 -22.35 60.73 -7.00
N LYS A 24 -23.50 60.05 -6.88
CA LYS A 24 -24.78 60.69 -6.54
C LYS A 24 -24.72 61.38 -5.17
N LYS A 25 -24.01 60.80 -4.19
CA LYS A 25 -23.86 61.35 -2.83
C LYS A 25 -22.83 62.49 -2.76
N VAL A 26 -21.79 62.45 -3.59
CA VAL A 26 -20.81 63.53 -3.79
C VAL A 26 -21.46 64.73 -4.50
N LEU A 27 -22.31 64.49 -5.49
CA LEU A 27 -23.02 65.56 -6.22
C LEU A 27 -24.09 66.28 -5.39
N THR A 28 -24.55 65.66 -4.29
CA THR A 28 -25.67 66.16 -3.48
C THR A 28 -25.28 66.68 -2.09
N SER A 29 -24.00 66.63 -1.69
CA SER A 29 -23.58 67.06 -0.35
C SER A 29 -22.53 68.18 -0.37
N HIS A 30 -22.84 69.31 0.27
CA HIS A 30 -21.91 70.41 0.58
C HIS A 30 -21.03 70.11 1.82
N LEU A 31 -20.59 68.87 1.99
CA LEU A 31 -19.66 68.48 3.07
C LEU A 31 -18.31 68.06 2.49
N SER A 32 -17.23 68.46 3.17
CA SER A 32 -15.83 68.06 2.96
C SER A 32 -15.73 66.64 2.38
N THR A 33 -15.47 66.57 1.07
CA THR A 33 -15.66 65.39 0.22
C THR A 33 -14.55 64.34 0.36
N GLY A 34 -13.46 64.65 1.06
CA GLY A 34 -12.31 63.77 1.23
C GLY A 34 -12.57 62.53 2.09
N PRO A 35 -13.03 62.68 3.36
CA PRO A 35 -13.11 61.55 4.29
C PRO A 35 -14.13 60.49 3.88
N THR A 36 -15.27 60.89 3.31
CA THR A 36 -16.33 59.98 2.86
C THR A 36 -15.91 59.19 1.62
N LEU A 37 -15.22 59.82 0.67
CA LEU A 37 -14.74 59.12 -0.53
C LEU A 37 -13.66 58.08 -0.18
N VAL A 38 -12.74 58.43 0.73
CA VAL A 38 -11.71 57.51 1.24
C VAL A 38 -12.34 56.33 2.00
N ALA A 39 -13.38 56.57 2.80
CA ALA A 39 -14.10 55.49 3.48
C ALA A 39 -14.78 54.51 2.50
N TRP A 40 -15.38 55.03 1.42
CA TRP A 40 -16.00 54.18 0.39
C TRP A 40 -14.97 53.38 -0.41
N LEU A 41 -13.84 53.99 -0.80
CA LEU A 41 -12.73 53.30 -1.46
C LEU A 41 -12.11 52.22 -0.55
N GLY A 42 -11.96 52.53 0.75
CA GLY A 42 -11.50 51.57 1.75
C GLY A 42 -12.47 50.39 1.89
N ALA A 43 -13.77 50.65 1.91
CA ALA A 43 -14.78 49.59 1.96
C ALA A 43 -14.77 48.69 0.72
N THR A 44 -14.61 49.26 -0.49
CA THR A 44 -14.52 48.45 -1.72
C THR A 44 -13.29 47.56 -1.75
N VAL A 45 -12.13 48.08 -1.34
CA VAL A 45 -10.88 47.29 -1.26
C VAL A 45 -11.01 46.21 -0.19
N LEU A 46 -11.65 46.51 0.94
CA LEU A 46 -11.90 45.52 2.00
C LEU A 46 -12.82 44.39 1.50
N VAL A 47 -13.91 44.72 0.81
CA VAL A 47 -14.81 43.73 0.22
C VAL A 47 -14.10 42.88 -0.83
N GLU A 48 -13.29 43.48 -1.70
CA GLU A 48 -12.49 42.76 -2.69
C GLU A 48 -11.50 41.79 -2.03
N ARG A 49 -10.80 42.24 -0.97
CA ARG A 49 -9.84 41.42 -0.23
C ARG A 49 -10.52 40.30 0.55
N LEU A 50 -11.65 40.58 1.20
CA LEU A 50 -12.44 39.56 1.90
C LEU A 50 -13.01 38.53 0.92
N TRP A 51 -13.52 38.97 -0.22
CA TRP A 51 -14.01 38.07 -1.28
C TRP A 51 -12.89 37.20 -1.84
N ALA A 52 -11.72 37.78 -2.15
CA ALA A 52 -10.55 37.03 -2.62
C ALA A 52 -10.04 36.01 -1.59
N PHE A 53 -10.22 36.27 -0.29
CA PHE A 53 -9.80 35.35 0.78
C PHE A 53 -10.85 34.27 1.09
N CYS A 54 -12.13 34.63 1.08
CA CYS A 54 -13.22 33.73 1.47
C CYS A 54 -13.70 32.84 0.31
N LEU A 55 -13.69 33.34 -0.93
CA LEU A 55 -14.19 32.58 -2.09
C LEU A 55 -13.44 31.25 -2.31
N PRO A 56 -12.09 31.18 -2.21
CA PRO A 56 -11.38 29.90 -2.34
C PRO A 56 -11.78 28.88 -1.27
N ALA A 57 -11.99 29.33 -0.03
CA ALA A 57 -12.41 28.47 1.07
C ALA A 57 -13.85 27.94 0.87
N LEU A 58 -14.76 28.80 0.41
CA LEU A 58 -16.14 28.41 0.09
C LEU A 58 -16.20 27.44 -1.10
N LEU A 59 -15.41 27.68 -2.15
CA LEU A 59 -15.29 26.76 -3.29
C LEU A 59 -14.72 25.41 -2.87
N LEU A 60 -13.69 25.40 -2.00
CA LEU A 60 -13.14 24.16 -1.45
C LEU A 60 -14.18 23.39 -0.63
N LEU A 61 -14.94 24.06 0.23
CA LEU A 61 -16.02 23.43 1.00
C LEU A 61 -17.13 22.88 0.10
N ALA A 62 -17.51 23.61 -0.95
CA ALA A 62 -18.48 23.15 -1.93
C ALA A 62 -17.99 21.91 -2.69
N LEU A 63 -16.70 21.89 -3.08
CA LEU A 63 -16.07 20.71 -3.71
C LEU A 63 -16.02 19.52 -2.76
N ILE A 64 -15.69 19.73 -1.47
CA ILE A 64 -15.72 18.67 -0.45
C ILE A 64 -17.15 18.15 -0.26
N GLY A 65 -18.14 19.04 -0.20
CA GLY A 65 -19.56 18.68 -0.08
C GLY A 65 -20.05 17.88 -1.28
N LEU A 66 -19.71 18.32 -2.50
CA LEU A 66 -20.05 17.61 -3.74
C LEU A 66 -19.37 16.24 -3.77
N ALA A 67 -18.09 16.16 -3.45
CA ALA A 67 -17.35 14.90 -3.37
C ALA A 67 -17.97 13.94 -2.33
N PHE A 68 -18.38 14.45 -1.17
CA PHE A 68 -19.06 13.66 -0.14
C PHE A 68 -20.43 13.17 -0.61
N SER A 69 -21.20 14.03 -1.29
CA SER A 69 -22.50 13.62 -1.85
C SER A 69 -22.35 12.55 -2.93
N LEU A 70 -21.38 12.69 -3.84
CA LEU A 70 -21.09 11.70 -4.87
C LEU A 70 -20.61 10.38 -4.23
N TYR A 71 -19.72 10.47 -3.24
CA TYR A 71 -19.27 9.32 -2.47
C TYR A 71 -20.44 8.59 -1.78
N SER A 72 -21.33 9.34 -1.12
CA SER A 72 -22.51 8.77 -0.47
C SER A 72 -23.46 8.11 -1.46
N TRP A 73 -23.67 8.72 -2.63
CA TRP A 73 -24.51 8.17 -3.70
C TRP A 73 -23.92 6.86 -4.24
N THR A 74 -22.60 6.79 -4.43
CA THR A 74 -21.94 5.52 -4.84
C THR A 74 -22.07 4.41 -3.80
N ARG A 75 -22.32 4.74 -2.52
CA ARG A 75 -22.58 3.74 -1.46
C ARG A 75 -24.04 3.35 -1.30
N THR A 76 -24.98 4.19 -1.71
CA THR A 76 -26.43 3.91 -1.64
C THR A 76 -26.99 3.28 -2.91
N GLY A 77 -26.17 3.07 -3.94
CA GLY A 77 -26.55 2.33 -5.14
C GLY A 77 -26.85 0.85 -4.85
N PRO A 78 -27.54 0.15 -5.76
CA PRO A 78 -27.72 -1.30 -5.65
C PRO A 78 -26.35 -1.99 -5.52
N PRO A 79 -26.26 -3.11 -4.79
CA PRO A 79 -25.00 -3.82 -4.62
C PRO A 79 -24.40 -4.16 -5.99
N PRO A 80 -23.07 -4.02 -6.15
CA PRO A 80 -22.42 -4.29 -7.42
C PRO A 80 -22.73 -5.72 -7.87
N VAL A 81 -23.07 -5.88 -9.14
CA VAL A 81 -23.31 -7.19 -9.75
C VAL A 81 -22.05 -8.03 -9.58
N THR A 82 -22.15 -9.17 -8.90
CA THR A 82 -21.06 -10.13 -8.74
C THR A 82 -21.29 -11.33 -9.64
N LEU A 83 -20.21 -11.87 -10.19
CA LEU A 83 -20.27 -13.12 -10.94
C LEU A 83 -20.54 -14.29 -9.97
N PRO A 84 -21.25 -15.35 -10.40
CA PRO A 84 -21.49 -16.53 -9.57
C PRO A 84 -20.17 -17.25 -9.24
N THR A 85 -20.13 -17.97 -8.12
CA THR A 85 -18.96 -18.76 -7.66
C THR A 85 -19.01 -20.22 -8.10
N GLU A 86 -20.20 -20.71 -8.41
CA GLU A 86 -20.44 -22.12 -8.74
C GLU A 86 -19.60 -22.60 -9.94
N GLY A 87 -18.95 -23.75 -9.77
CA GLY A 87 -18.12 -24.38 -10.79
C GLY A 87 -16.77 -23.69 -11.05
N LYS A 88 -16.44 -22.61 -10.33
CA LYS A 88 -15.18 -21.88 -10.50
C LYS A 88 -14.10 -22.40 -9.56
N ALA A 89 -12.89 -22.49 -10.10
CA ALA A 89 -11.71 -22.93 -9.37
C ALA A 89 -10.68 -21.82 -9.20
N VAL A 90 -10.04 -21.78 -8.03
CA VAL A 90 -8.99 -20.81 -7.71
C VAL A 90 -7.73 -21.51 -7.22
N PHE A 91 -6.58 -21.16 -7.78
CA PHE A 91 -5.26 -21.61 -7.35
C PHE A 91 -4.56 -20.48 -6.58
N ILE A 92 -4.11 -20.74 -5.35
CA ILE A 92 -3.52 -19.73 -4.47
C ILE A 92 -2.17 -20.23 -3.95
N THR A 93 -1.13 -19.40 -4.11
CA THR A 93 0.21 -19.72 -3.60
C THR A 93 0.44 -19.18 -2.19
N GLY A 94 1.20 -19.91 -1.36
CA GLY A 94 1.69 -19.42 -0.05
C GLY A 94 0.59 -19.32 1.02
N CYS A 95 -0.10 -20.43 1.27
CA CYS A 95 -1.28 -20.50 2.14
C CYS A 95 -0.98 -20.95 3.57
N ASP A 96 0.30 -21.08 3.95
CA ASP A 96 0.71 -21.48 5.30
C ASP A 96 0.24 -20.50 6.39
N SER A 97 0.09 -19.22 6.07
CA SER A 97 -0.37 -18.18 7.01
C SER A 97 -0.87 -16.92 6.28
N GLY A 98 -1.26 -15.90 7.05
CA GLY A 98 -1.52 -14.56 6.54
C GLY A 98 -2.65 -14.49 5.52
N PHE A 99 -2.45 -13.70 4.45
CA PHE A 99 -3.47 -13.48 3.42
C PHE A 99 -3.86 -14.75 2.68
N GLY A 100 -2.90 -15.59 2.30
CA GLY A 100 -3.17 -16.84 1.59
C GLY A 100 -4.09 -17.76 2.38
N ASN A 101 -3.75 -18.01 3.66
CA ASN A 101 -4.57 -18.85 4.54
C ASN A 101 -6.00 -18.31 4.71
N ALA A 102 -6.13 -17.00 5.01
CA ALA A 102 -7.42 -16.37 5.19
C ALA A 102 -8.24 -16.29 3.89
N ALA A 103 -7.58 -16.12 2.73
CA ALA A 103 -8.22 -16.12 1.42
C ALA A 103 -8.78 -17.51 1.08
N VAL A 104 -8.03 -18.58 1.34
CA VAL A 104 -8.48 -19.96 1.13
C VAL A 104 -9.77 -20.23 1.90
N LYS A 105 -9.79 -19.95 3.20
CA LYS A 105 -10.99 -20.15 4.04
C LYS A 105 -12.18 -19.35 3.53
N ARG A 106 -11.95 -18.10 3.12
CA ARG A 106 -13.02 -17.25 2.60
C ARG A 106 -13.55 -17.77 1.27
N LEU A 107 -12.69 -18.15 0.33
CA LEU A 107 -13.09 -18.62 -0.99
C LEU A 107 -13.77 -19.99 -0.92
N ASP A 108 -13.28 -20.89 -0.07
CA ASP A 108 -13.95 -22.16 0.23
C ASP A 108 -15.36 -21.92 0.80
N SER A 109 -15.52 -20.99 1.75
CA SER A 109 -16.84 -20.63 2.31
C SER A 109 -17.82 -20.03 1.29
N LEU A 110 -17.31 -19.57 0.13
CA LEU A 110 -18.10 -19.02 -0.97
C LEU A 110 -18.40 -20.07 -2.07
N GLY A 111 -17.94 -21.32 -1.89
CA GLY A 111 -18.22 -22.43 -2.80
C GLY A 111 -17.25 -22.54 -3.99
N PHE A 112 -16.08 -21.93 -3.93
CA PHE A 112 -15.03 -22.16 -4.93
C PHE A 112 -14.36 -23.54 -4.74
N ASP A 113 -13.96 -24.17 -5.84
CA ASP A 113 -12.95 -25.23 -5.79
C ASP A 113 -11.58 -24.59 -5.55
N VAL A 114 -10.96 -24.81 -4.38
CA VAL A 114 -9.71 -24.12 -4.01
C VAL A 114 -8.52 -25.06 -4.07
N PHE A 115 -7.50 -24.70 -4.83
CA PHE A 115 -6.19 -25.33 -4.85
C PHE A 115 -5.22 -24.44 -4.09
N ALA A 116 -4.82 -24.85 -2.89
CA ALA A 116 -4.00 -24.03 -2.01
C ALA A 116 -2.61 -24.66 -1.85
N THR A 117 -1.57 -23.89 -2.17
CA THR A 117 -0.20 -24.36 -1.96
C THR A 117 0.33 -23.96 -0.59
N VAL A 118 1.05 -24.89 0.03
CA VAL A 118 1.75 -24.72 1.32
C VAL A 118 3.18 -25.22 1.17
N MET A 119 4.09 -24.75 2.03
CA MET A 119 5.49 -25.22 2.02
C MET A 119 5.62 -26.62 2.62
N ASP A 120 4.78 -26.95 3.61
CA ASP A 120 4.79 -28.23 4.32
C ASP A 120 3.35 -28.66 4.62
N LEU A 121 2.93 -29.81 4.07
CA LEU A 121 1.60 -30.37 4.30
C LEU A 121 1.37 -30.79 5.76
N THR A 122 2.45 -31.03 6.51
CA THR A 122 2.39 -31.35 7.93
C THR A 122 2.46 -30.09 8.81
N GLY A 123 2.65 -28.92 8.21
CA GLY A 123 2.74 -27.64 8.92
C GLY A 123 1.42 -27.24 9.60
N HIS A 124 1.50 -26.35 10.58
CA HIS A 124 0.32 -25.86 11.30
C HIS A 124 -0.72 -25.23 10.36
N GLY A 125 -0.28 -24.41 9.39
CA GLY A 125 -1.16 -23.76 8.41
C GLY A 125 -1.94 -24.76 7.56
N ALA A 126 -1.27 -25.80 7.07
CA ALA A 126 -1.89 -26.87 6.28
C ALA A 126 -2.94 -27.65 7.10
N ARG A 127 -2.60 -28.05 8.33
CA ARG A 127 -3.54 -28.73 9.24
C ARG A 127 -4.75 -27.88 9.58
N ASP A 128 -4.54 -26.59 9.81
CA ASP A 128 -5.64 -25.66 10.08
C ASP A 128 -6.58 -25.51 8.88
N LEU A 129 -6.04 -25.43 7.66
CA LEU A 129 -6.86 -25.42 6.44
C LEU A 129 -7.64 -26.73 6.25
N GLN A 130 -7.00 -27.89 6.43
CA GLN A 130 -7.67 -29.20 6.36
C GLN A 130 -8.81 -29.34 7.36
N ARG A 131 -8.67 -28.76 8.56
CA ARG A 131 -9.69 -28.82 9.60
C ARG A 131 -10.88 -27.87 9.34
N THR A 132 -10.62 -26.73 8.71
CA THR A 132 -11.58 -25.62 8.63
C THR A 132 -12.31 -25.53 7.29
N CYS A 133 -11.70 -26.03 6.21
CA CYS A 133 -12.27 -25.94 4.87
C CYS A 133 -13.04 -27.20 4.49
N SER A 134 -13.90 -27.05 3.49
CA SER A 134 -14.73 -28.11 2.93
C SER A 134 -13.94 -29.09 2.05
N PRO A 135 -14.58 -30.17 1.54
CA PRO A 135 -13.99 -31.06 0.55
C PRO A 135 -13.62 -30.40 -0.80
N HIS A 136 -14.05 -29.16 -1.04
CA HIS A 136 -13.65 -28.39 -2.22
C HIS A 136 -12.18 -27.91 -2.15
N LEU A 137 -11.56 -27.95 -0.96
CA LEU A 137 -10.15 -27.65 -0.79
C LEU A 137 -9.26 -28.81 -1.26
N THR A 138 -8.23 -28.46 -2.03
CA THR A 138 -7.10 -29.32 -2.40
C THR A 138 -5.82 -28.67 -1.90
N LEU A 139 -5.15 -29.29 -0.94
CA LEU A 139 -3.83 -28.85 -0.49
C LEU A 139 -2.72 -29.47 -1.32
N MET A 140 -1.70 -28.68 -1.62
CA MET A 140 -0.55 -29.09 -2.43
C MET A 140 0.73 -28.57 -1.78
N GLN A 141 1.74 -29.44 -1.64
CA GLN A 141 3.06 -28.98 -1.21
C GLN A 141 3.81 -28.41 -2.41
N VAL A 142 4.03 -27.09 -2.43
CA VAL A 142 4.70 -26.43 -3.57
C VAL A 142 5.60 -25.32 -3.08
N ASP A 143 6.91 -25.52 -3.24
CA ASP A 143 7.88 -24.43 -3.28
C ASP A 143 7.91 -23.84 -4.69
N ILE A 144 7.46 -22.59 -4.81
CA ILE A 144 7.37 -21.88 -6.09
C ILE A 144 8.73 -21.58 -6.73
N THR A 145 9.82 -21.71 -5.96
CA THR A 145 11.20 -21.59 -6.48
C THR A 145 11.68 -22.87 -7.18
N GLN A 146 10.92 -23.97 -7.08
CA GLN A 146 11.25 -25.26 -7.68
C GLN A 146 10.36 -25.52 -8.91
N PRO A 147 10.87 -25.31 -10.15
CA PRO A 147 10.06 -25.45 -11.36
C PRO A 147 9.37 -26.81 -11.51
N GLN A 148 9.99 -27.88 -11.03
CA GLN A 148 9.45 -29.23 -11.06
C GLN A 148 8.20 -29.37 -10.17
N GLN A 149 8.19 -28.72 -8.99
CA GLN A 149 7.03 -28.73 -8.11
C GLN A 149 5.88 -27.90 -8.69
N VAL A 150 6.19 -26.75 -9.30
CA VAL A 150 5.19 -25.94 -10.02
C VAL A 150 4.58 -26.72 -11.19
N GLN A 151 5.40 -27.45 -11.94
CA GLN A 151 4.94 -28.28 -13.05
C GLN A 151 4.05 -29.43 -12.56
N GLN A 152 4.42 -30.11 -11.48
CA GLN A 152 3.57 -31.15 -10.90
C GLN A 152 2.24 -30.57 -10.43
N ALA A 153 2.26 -29.41 -9.79
CA ALA A 153 1.05 -28.75 -9.33
C ALA A 153 0.11 -28.37 -10.48
N LEU A 154 0.66 -27.95 -11.62
CA LEU A 154 -0.11 -27.72 -12.85
C LEU A 154 -0.79 -29.00 -13.34
N LEU A 155 -0.07 -30.13 -13.38
CA LEU A 155 -0.61 -31.41 -13.85
C LEU A 155 -1.76 -31.88 -12.95
N ASP A 156 -1.56 -31.86 -11.63
CA ASP A 156 -2.56 -32.29 -10.65
C ASP A 156 -3.81 -31.39 -10.70
N THR A 157 -3.61 -30.07 -10.83
CA THR A 157 -4.69 -29.10 -10.98
C THR A 157 -5.46 -29.33 -12.28
N SER A 158 -4.74 -29.50 -13.40
CA SER A 158 -5.35 -29.77 -14.71
C SER A 158 -6.15 -31.07 -14.72
N ALA A 159 -5.65 -32.12 -14.07
CA ALA A 159 -6.34 -33.41 -13.98
C ALA A 159 -7.68 -33.28 -13.24
N LYS A 160 -7.73 -32.49 -12.15
CA LYS A 160 -8.95 -32.27 -11.37
C LYS A 160 -9.96 -31.33 -12.05
N LEU A 161 -9.48 -30.37 -12.86
CA LEU A 161 -10.33 -29.40 -13.55
C LEU A 161 -10.86 -29.89 -14.90
N GLY A 162 -10.13 -30.80 -15.56
CA GLY A 162 -10.47 -31.26 -16.91
C GLY A 162 -10.59 -30.08 -17.87
N HIS A 163 -11.75 -29.93 -18.52
CA HIS A 163 -11.98 -28.87 -19.50
C HIS A 163 -12.51 -27.55 -18.92
N ARG A 164 -12.70 -27.42 -17.61
CA ARG A 164 -13.25 -26.20 -16.98
C ARG A 164 -12.29 -25.02 -17.02
N GLY A 165 -10.98 -25.29 -17.07
CA GLY A 165 -9.95 -24.26 -16.88
C GLY A 165 -9.92 -23.71 -15.45
N LEU A 166 -9.05 -22.73 -15.21
CA LEU A 166 -8.83 -22.12 -13.90
C LEU A 166 -9.40 -20.70 -13.86
N TRP A 167 -10.43 -20.47 -13.03
CA TRP A 167 -11.06 -19.15 -12.93
C TRP A 167 -10.15 -18.11 -12.29
N GLY A 168 -9.41 -18.46 -11.25
CA GLY A 168 -8.55 -17.53 -10.53
C GLY A 168 -7.15 -18.08 -10.28
N LEU A 169 -6.12 -17.32 -10.62
CA LEU A 169 -4.76 -17.53 -10.14
C LEU A 169 -4.40 -16.39 -9.18
N VAL A 170 -4.19 -16.70 -7.90
CA VAL A 170 -3.81 -15.74 -6.87
C VAL A 170 -2.34 -15.97 -6.50
N ASN A 171 -1.48 -15.13 -7.08
CA ASN A 171 -0.07 -15.06 -6.75
C ASN A 171 0.11 -14.32 -5.41
N ASN A 172 0.12 -15.08 -4.31
CA ASN A 172 0.21 -14.54 -2.96
C ASN A 172 1.56 -14.85 -2.27
N ALA A 173 2.20 -15.97 -2.61
CA ALA A 173 3.48 -16.34 -2.03
C ALA A 173 4.51 -15.21 -2.16
N GLY A 174 5.21 -14.94 -1.06
CA GLY A 174 6.24 -13.92 -1.02
C GLY A 174 6.91 -13.82 0.33
N VAL A 175 8.12 -13.26 0.31
CA VAL A 175 8.97 -13.03 1.47
C VAL A 175 9.36 -11.56 1.55
N CYS A 176 9.42 -11.04 2.76
CA CYS A 176 10.00 -9.74 3.08
C CYS A 176 11.21 -10.02 3.98
N VAL A 177 12.38 -10.20 3.36
CA VAL A 177 13.61 -10.58 4.07
C VAL A 177 14.48 -9.35 4.29
N ASN A 178 14.90 -9.15 5.54
CA ASN A 178 15.88 -8.19 6.05
C ASN A 178 15.56 -6.70 5.93
N PHE A 179 16.07 -5.99 6.94
CA PHE A 179 15.81 -4.59 7.23
C PHE A 179 17.14 -3.95 7.52
N GLY A 180 17.50 -3.03 6.65
CA GLY A 180 18.81 -2.41 6.67
C GLY A 180 18.93 -1.55 5.45
N ASP A 181 19.78 -0.54 5.53
CA ASP A 181 20.05 0.31 4.38
C ASP A 181 20.56 -0.56 3.22
N ALA A 182 20.42 -0.10 1.97
CA ALA A 182 20.72 -0.92 0.81
C ALA A 182 22.16 -1.48 0.83
N GLU A 183 23.11 -0.67 1.30
CA GLU A 183 24.52 -1.03 1.46
C GLU A 183 24.76 -2.10 2.54
N LEU A 184 23.93 -2.13 3.58
CA LEU A 184 23.99 -3.08 4.70
C LEU A 184 23.28 -4.40 4.39
N SER A 185 22.59 -4.46 3.25
CA SER A 185 21.84 -5.64 2.82
C SER A 185 22.72 -6.56 1.99
N LEU A 186 22.84 -7.82 2.40
CA LEU A 186 23.64 -8.83 1.69
C LEU A 186 23.07 -9.11 0.29
N MET A 187 23.94 -9.40 -0.68
CA MET A 187 23.52 -9.82 -2.02
C MET A 187 22.62 -11.07 -2.02
N SER A 188 22.82 -11.99 -1.07
CA SER A 188 21.95 -13.16 -0.88
C SER A 188 20.52 -12.76 -0.52
N THR A 189 20.32 -11.64 0.17
CA THR A 189 18.98 -11.10 0.50
C THR A 189 18.28 -10.62 -0.77
N PHE A 190 18.97 -9.86 -1.62
CA PHE A 190 18.44 -9.42 -2.91
C PHE A 190 18.08 -10.62 -3.78
N ARG A 191 18.99 -11.59 -3.90
CA ARG A 191 18.75 -12.83 -4.66
C ARG A 191 17.55 -13.60 -4.10
N GLY A 192 17.47 -13.81 -2.79
CA GLY A 192 16.36 -14.53 -2.17
C GLY A 192 15.00 -13.85 -2.36
N CYS A 193 14.93 -12.53 -2.20
CA CYS A 193 13.69 -11.79 -2.47
C CYS A 193 13.28 -11.89 -3.95
N MET A 194 14.22 -11.75 -4.87
CA MET A 194 13.96 -11.91 -6.31
C MET A 194 13.52 -13.33 -6.66
N GLU A 195 14.17 -14.34 -6.11
CA GLU A 195 13.89 -15.75 -6.40
C GLU A 195 12.45 -16.11 -6.04
N VAL A 196 12.00 -15.74 -4.84
CA VAL A 196 10.64 -16.07 -4.39
C VAL A 196 9.61 -15.10 -4.99
N ASN A 197 9.77 -13.79 -4.76
CA ASN A 197 8.72 -12.82 -5.07
C ASN A 197 8.52 -12.63 -6.57
N PHE A 198 9.60 -12.69 -7.35
CA PHE A 198 9.57 -12.43 -8.78
C PHE A 198 9.68 -13.72 -9.59
N PHE A 199 10.80 -14.45 -9.53
CA PHE A 199 11.01 -15.63 -10.40
C PHE A 199 10.04 -16.76 -10.09
N GLY A 200 9.77 -17.04 -8.81
CA GLY A 200 8.78 -18.05 -8.41
C GLY A 200 7.36 -17.67 -8.88
N THR A 201 6.95 -16.42 -8.67
CA THR A 201 5.66 -15.91 -9.19
C THR A 201 5.57 -15.98 -10.71
N LEU A 202 6.66 -15.63 -11.41
CA LEU A 202 6.77 -15.71 -12.86
C LEU A 202 6.61 -17.16 -13.34
N SER A 203 7.29 -18.10 -12.69
CA SER A 203 7.22 -19.54 -12.98
C SER A 203 5.79 -20.06 -12.85
N VAL A 204 5.13 -19.80 -11.71
CA VAL A 204 3.73 -20.18 -11.49
C VAL A 204 2.82 -19.54 -12.53
N THR A 205 2.94 -18.24 -12.74
CA THR A 205 2.08 -17.51 -13.67
C THR A 205 2.17 -18.10 -15.07
N LYS A 206 3.39 -18.25 -15.61
CA LYS A 206 3.61 -18.81 -16.96
C LYS A 206 3.06 -20.23 -17.11
N SER A 207 3.29 -21.08 -16.12
CA SER A 207 2.83 -22.48 -16.14
C SER A 207 1.31 -22.59 -16.15
N PHE A 208 0.61 -21.74 -15.40
CA PHE A 208 -0.86 -21.81 -15.28
C PHE A 208 -1.63 -21.02 -16.35
N LEU A 209 -0.97 -20.19 -17.17
CA LEU A 209 -1.62 -19.42 -18.24
C LEU A 209 -2.53 -20.24 -19.15
N PRO A 210 -2.21 -21.46 -19.60
CA PRO A 210 -3.12 -22.26 -20.42
C PRO A 210 -4.48 -22.50 -19.75
N LEU A 211 -4.50 -22.86 -18.47
CA LEU A 211 -5.74 -23.10 -17.72
C LEU A 211 -6.52 -21.80 -17.49
N VAL A 212 -5.83 -20.70 -17.20
CA VAL A 212 -6.48 -19.40 -16.99
C VAL A 212 -7.12 -18.89 -18.28
N ARG A 213 -6.42 -19.02 -19.42
CA ARG A 213 -6.96 -18.63 -20.74
C ARG A 213 -8.19 -19.46 -21.12
N GLN A 214 -8.18 -20.76 -20.83
CA GLN A 214 -9.32 -21.64 -21.08
C GLN A 214 -10.59 -21.19 -20.35
N ALA A 215 -10.47 -20.69 -19.12
CA ALA A 215 -11.59 -20.18 -18.34
C ALA A 215 -11.90 -18.69 -18.57
N LYS A 216 -11.11 -17.98 -19.40
CA LYS A 216 -11.10 -16.50 -19.46
C LYS A 216 -11.05 -15.89 -18.06
N GLY A 217 -10.15 -16.45 -17.24
CA GLY A 217 -10.11 -16.24 -15.80
C GLY A 217 -9.45 -14.92 -15.39
N ARG A 218 -9.03 -14.89 -14.12
CA ARG A 218 -8.46 -13.76 -13.42
C ARG A 218 -7.08 -14.13 -12.89
N ILE A 219 -6.11 -13.23 -13.04
CA ILE A 219 -4.80 -13.30 -12.37
C ILE A 219 -4.74 -12.16 -11.36
N LEU A 220 -4.61 -12.50 -10.09
CA LEU A 220 -4.47 -11.55 -9.00
C LEU A 220 -3.07 -11.69 -8.40
N THR A 221 -2.33 -10.59 -8.33
CA THR A 221 -0.98 -10.59 -7.75
C THR A 221 -0.95 -9.73 -6.48
N ILE A 222 -0.60 -10.34 -5.35
CA ILE A 222 -0.38 -9.64 -4.09
C ILE A 222 1.03 -9.03 -4.11
N SER A 223 1.08 -7.72 -4.31
CA SER A 223 2.33 -6.96 -4.31
C SER A 223 2.46 -6.12 -3.04
N SER A 224 3.06 -4.94 -3.14
CA SER A 224 3.23 -4.00 -2.05
C SER A 224 3.43 -2.59 -2.60
N PRO A 225 3.04 -1.56 -1.84
CA PRO A 225 3.45 -0.19 -2.13
C PRO A 225 4.96 0.03 -2.22
N ALA A 226 5.77 -0.82 -1.56
CA ALA A 226 7.22 -0.81 -1.68
C ALA A 226 7.73 -1.15 -3.11
N GLY A 227 6.86 -1.69 -3.97
CA GLY A 227 7.17 -1.90 -5.39
C GLY A 227 7.01 -0.66 -6.26
N ASP A 228 6.31 0.38 -5.80
CA ASP A 228 6.14 1.63 -6.55
C ASP A 228 6.92 2.80 -5.94
N GLN A 229 7.21 2.74 -4.64
CA GLN A 229 7.81 3.84 -3.90
C GLN A 229 9.06 3.38 -3.15
N PRO A 230 10.06 4.26 -2.94
CA PRO A 230 11.30 3.90 -2.28
C PRO A 230 11.12 3.90 -0.76
N PHE A 231 10.69 2.76 -0.20
CA PHE A 231 10.60 2.59 1.25
C PHE A 231 12.01 2.35 1.82
N PRO A 232 12.52 3.23 2.69
CA PRO A 232 13.83 3.07 3.31
C PRO A 232 13.97 1.74 4.03
N CYS A 233 15.19 1.19 4.00
CA CYS A 233 15.55 -0.10 4.57
C CYS A 233 14.86 -1.34 3.98
N LEU A 234 14.09 -1.20 2.90
CA LEU A 234 13.40 -2.31 2.21
C LEU A 234 13.91 -2.51 0.78
N ALA A 235 15.17 -2.18 0.48
CA ALA A 235 15.70 -2.15 -0.88
C ALA A 235 15.53 -3.48 -1.64
N ALA A 236 15.91 -4.61 -1.02
CA ALA A 236 15.79 -5.93 -1.63
C ALA A 236 14.33 -6.33 -1.89
N TYR A 237 13.47 -6.15 -0.90
CA TYR A 237 12.04 -6.43 -1.01
C TYR A 237 11.36 -5.53 -2.05
N GLY A 238 11.59 -4.22 -1.96
CA GLY A 238 11.05 -3.21 -2.85
C GLY A 238 11.47 -3.45 -4.30
N ALA A 239 12.75 -3.74 -4.56
CA ALA A 239 13.22 -4.11 -5.90
C ALA A 239 12.48 -5.32 -6.47
N SER A 240 12.29 -6.38 -5.66
CA SER A 240 11.55 -7.57 -6.11
C SER A 240 10.07 -7.30 -6.40
N LYS A 241 9.41 -6.44 -5.60
CA LYS A 241 8.01 -6.04 -5.82
C LYS A 241 7.87 -5.04 -6.96
N ALA A 242 8.87 -4.22 -7.24
CA ALA A 242 8.92 -3.35 -8.41
C ALA A 242 9.00 -4.16 -9.71
N ALA A 243 9.89 -5.16 -9.76
CA ALA A 243 9.98 -6.10 -10.87
C ALA A 243 8.64 -6.84 -11.08
N LEU A 244 8.02 -7.30 -9.99
CA LEU A 244 6.71 -7.95 -10.02
C LEU A 244 5.58 -7.04 -10.52
N ASN A 245 5.56 -5.77 -10.09
CA ASN A 245 4.55 -4.79 -10.52
C ASN A 245 4.65 -4.51 -12.02
N LEU A 246 5.86 -4.27 -12.51
CA LEU A 246 6.08 -4.03 -13.94
C LEU A 246 5.68 -5.25 -14.77
N PHE A 247 6.12 -6.45 -14.37
CA PHE A 247 5.73 -7.69 -15.04
C PHE A 247 4.21 -7.89 -15.07
N THR A 248 3.53 -7.70 -13.92
CA THR A 248 2.07 -7.85 -13.84
C THR A 248 1.35 -6.83 -14.71
N ASN A 249 1.87 -5.61 -14.80
CA ASN A 249 1.32 -4.58 -15.68
C ASN A 249 1.48 -4.93 -17.16
N THR A 250 2.66 -5.41 -17.56
CA THR A 250 2.91 -5.90 -18.93
C THR A 250 1.97 -7.04 -19.28
N LEU A 251 1.86 -8.03 -18.40
CA LEU A 251 1.01 -9.21 -18.60
C LEU A 251 -0.46 -8.84 -18.80
N ARG A 252 -0.95 -7.78 -18.14
CA ARG A 252 -2.32 -7.26 -18.33
C ARG A 252 -2.59 -6.88 -19.78
N HIS A 253 -1.65 -6.23 -20.44
CA HIS A 253 -1.79 -5.82 -21.84
C HIS A 253 -1.67 -7.04 -22.77
N GLU A 254 -0.73 -7.94 -22.50
CA GLU A 254 -0.53 -9.15 -23.31
C GLU A 254 -1.71 -10.12 -23.28
N LEU A 255 -2.43 -10.16 -22.15
CA LEU A 255 -3.54 -11.10 -21.93
C LEU A 255 -4.93 -10.53 -22.24
N GLU A 256 -5.04 -9.23 -22.54
CA GLU A 256 -6.31 -8.61 -22.92
C GLU A 256 -6.97 -9.31 -24.13
N PRO A 257 -6.27 -9.64 -25.24
CA PRO A 257 -6.89 -10.32 -26.38
C PRO A 257 -7.42 -11.72 -26.05
N TRP A 258 -6.94 -12.31 -24.95
CA TRP A 258 -7.38 -13.62 -24.46
C TRP A 258 -8.61 -13.54 -23.54
N GLY A 259 -9.08 -12.34 -23.23
CA GLY A 259 -10.17 -12.11 -22.28
C GLY A 259 -9.79 -12.45 -20.83
N VAL A 260 -8.49 -12.49 -20.52
CA VAL A 260 -8.00 -12.75 -19.15
C VAL A 260 -7.71 -11.42 -18.47
N HIS A 261 -8.23 -11.24 -17.27
CA HIS A 261 -8.04 -10.00 -16.53
C HIS A 261 -6.95 -10.13 -15.48
N VAL A 262 -6.07 -9.15 -15.42
CA VAL A 262 -4.92 -9.14 -14.51
C VAL A 262 -4.99 -7.95 -13.57
N SER A 263 -4.98 -8.19 -12.26
CA SER A 263 -5.07 -7.16 -11.23
C SER A 263 -3.92 -7.25 -10.23
N THR A 264 -3.44 -6.11 -9.77
CA THR A 264 -2.45 -6.02 -8.68
C THR A 264 -3.15 -5.56 -7.41
N ILE A 265 -2.98 -6.28 -6.31
CA ILE A 265 -3.46 -5.87 -4.99
C ILE A 265 -2.26 -5.32 -4.20
N LEU A 266 -2.43 -4.15 -3.60
CA LEU A 266 -1.41 -3.41 -2.87
C LEU A 266 -1.88 -3.25 -1.41
N PRO A 267 -1.52 -4.20 -0.53
CA PRO A 267 -1.85 -4.12 0.89
C PRO A 267 -1.11 -2.97 1.58
N SER A 268 -1.76 -2.35 2.57
CA SER A 268 -1.08 -1.57 3.62
C SER A 268 -0.27 -2.49 4.57
N SER A 269 0.13 -1.98 5.73
CA SER A 269 0.82 -2.79 6.74
C SER A 269 -0.17 -3.68 7.52
N PHE A 270 0.01 -5.00 7.47
CA PHE A 270 -0.81 -5.99 8.19
C PHE A 270 0.05 -6.98 8.96
N LYS A 271 -0.53 -7.57 10.02
CA LYS A 271 0.12 -8.61 10.81
C LYS A 271 -0.02 -9.96 10.11
N THR A 272 1.04 -10.40 9.42
CA THR A 272 1.05 -11.67 8.68
C THR A 272 2.32 -12.49 8.95
N GLY A 273 2.17 -13.80 9.18
CA GLY A 273 3.28 -14.75 9.26
C GLY A 273 4.38 -14.34 10.25
N HIS A 274 5.63 -14.32 9.78
CA HIS A 274 6.82 -14.00 10.58
C HIS A 274 6.96 -12.52 10.95
N SER A 275 6.19 -11.60 10.34
CA SER A 275 6.36 -10.15 10.55
C SER A 275 6.21 -9.73 12.02
N SER A 276 5.39 -10.42 12.82
CA SER A 276 5.23 -10.16 14.25
C SER A 276 6.08 -11.06 15.16
N ASN A 277 6.92 -11.93 14.62
CA ASN A 277 7.71 -12.89 15.40
C ASN A 277 9.03 -12.27 15.88
N HIS A 278 9.09 -11.93 17.16
CA HIS A 278 10.29 -11.34 17.78
C HIS A 278 11.53 -12.24 17.68
N VAL A 279 11.37 -13.55 17.85
CA VAL A 279 12.49 -14.50 17.79
C VAL A 279 13.08 -14.55 16.39
N TYR A 280 12.22 -14.54 15.36
CA TYR A 280 12.65 -14.42 13.97
C TYR A 280 13.46 -13.14 13.75
N TRP A 281 12.98 -12.00 14.25
CA TRP A 281 13.69 -10.73 14.14
C TRP A 281 15.09 -10.74 14.76
N GLU A 282 15.21 -11.30 15.97
CA GLU A 282 16.50 -11.42 16.66
C GLU A 282 17.48 -12.33 15.92
N GLN A 283 16.99 -13.44 15.35
CA GLN A 283 17.83 -14.34 14.56
C GLN A 283 18.32 -13.68 13.28
N GLN A 284 17.44 -12.97 12.55
CA GLN A 284 17.83 -12.24 11.34
C GLN A 284 18.85 -11.14 11.65
N HIS A 285 18.64 -10.38 12.71
CA HIS A 285 19.59 -9.35 13.15
C HIS A 285 20.98 -9.94 13.43
N LYS A 286 21.05 -11.04 14.21
CA LYS A 286 22.30 -11.74 14.50
C LYS A 286 22.98 -12.28 13.23
N GLN A 287 22.20 -12.78 12.26
CA GLN A 287 22.73 -13.26 11.00
C GLN A 287 23.33 -12.12 10.16
N VAL A 288 22.64 -10.97 10.10
CA VAL A 288 23.13 -9.78 9.40
C VAL A 288 24.44 -9.30 10.03
N LEU A 289 24.49 -9.09 11.35
CA LEU A 289 25.70 -8.65 12.04
C LEU A 289 26.90 -9.58 11.80
N LYS A 290 26.68 -10.90 11.83
CA LYS A 290 27.74 -11.89 11.55
C LYS A 290 28.22 -11.91 10.09
N SER A 291 27.38 -11.46 9.17
CA SER A 291 27.68 -11.53 7.73
C SER A 291 28.21 -10.22 7.15
N LEU A 292 28.13 -9.12 7.90
CA LEU A 292 28.65 -7.82 7.50
C LEU A 292 30.17 -7.80 7.54
N SER A 293 30.79 -7.05 6.62
CA SER A 293 32.22 -6.79 6.70
C SER A 293 32.55 -5.97 7.95
N PRO A 294 33.68 -6.22 8.63
CA PRO A 294 34.10 -5.44 9.80
C PRO A 294 34.15 -3.93 9.53
N SER A 295 34.61 -3.51 8.34
CA SER A 295 34.67 -2.10 7.95
C SER A 295 33.31 -1.40 7.95
N LEU A 296 32.29 -2.00 7.32
CA LEU A 296 30.92 -1.46 7.34
C LEU A 296 30.35 -1.40 8.77
N LEU A 297 30.69 -2.37 9.63
CA LEU A 297 30.22 -2.35 11.00
C LEU A 297 30.88 -1.22 11.81
N GLU A 298 32.16 -0.94 11.58
CA GLU A 298 32.87 0.21 12.17
C GLU A 298 32.36 1.56 11.66
N GLU A 299 31.86 1.62 10.42
CA GLU A 299 31.29 2.82 9.82
C GLU A 299 29.86 3.11 10.31
N TYR A 300 29.01 2.09 10.39
CA TYR A 300 27.60 2.28 10.77
C TYR A 300 27.36 2.16 12.27
N GLY A 301 28.02 1.21 12.94
CA GLY A 301 27.82 0.87 14.35
C GLY A 301 26.72 -0.18 14.57
N GLU A 302 26.93 -1.08 15.55
CA GLU A 302 25.94 -2.10 15.94
C GLU A 302 24.66 -1.48 16.51
N ASP A 303 24.77 -0.32 17.18
CA ASP A 303 23.66 0.43 17.75
C ASP A 303 22.72 0.99 16.65
N TYR A 304 23.27 1.49 15.54
CA TYR A 304 22.50 1.92 14.37
C TYR A 304 21.70 0.77 13.74
N MET A 305 22.31 -0.41 13.65
CA MET A 305 21.65 -1.62 13.15
C MET A 305 20.56 -2.10 14.11
N THR A 306 20.82 -2.03 15.41
CA THR A 306 19.86 -2.38 16.45
C THR A 306 18.65 -1.44 16.42
N GLU A 307 18.86 -0.12 16.29
CA GLU A 307 17.76 0.84 16.13
C GLU A 307 16.92 0.55 14.87
N THR A 308 17.58 0.18 13.76
CA THR A 308 16.88 -0.19 12.53
C THR A 308 15.98 -1.40 12.76
N LYS A 309 16.47 -2.46 13.41
CA LYS A 309 15.66 -3.63 13.80
C LYS A 309 14.48 -3.23 14.69
N ASP A 310 14.71 -2.44 15.73
CA ASP A 310 13.68 -2.03 16.68
C ASP A 310 12.58 -1.18 16.03
N LEU A 311 12.95 -0.31 15.09
CA LEU A 311 12.02 0.47 14.30
C LEU A 311 11.06 -0.43 13.50
N PHE A 312 11.57 -1.47 12.84
CA PHE A 312 10.73 -2.41 12.10
C PHE A 312 9.85 -3.28 13.00
N GLN A 313 10.36 -3.70 14.16
CA GLN A 313 9.51 -4.34 15.17
C GLN A 313 8.38 -3.42 15.64
N SER A 314 8.64 -2.12 15.80
CA SER A 314 7.61 -1.13 16.13
C SER A 314 6.54 -1.02 15.03
N PHE A 315 6.94 -1.00 13.75
CA PHE A 315 5.99 -1.03 12.64
C PHE A 315 5.15 -2.32 12.61
N ALA A 316 5.76 -3.48 12.86
CA ALA A 316 5.05 -4.74 12.93
C ALA A 316 4.01 -4.78 14.09
N LYS A 317 4.33 -4.17 15.23
CA LYS A 317 3.38 -4.05 16.37
C LYS A 317 2.16 -3.19 16.01
N GLN A 318 2.37 -2.12 15.24
CA GLN A 318 1.33 -1.19 14.80
C GLN A 318 0.55 -1.66 13.56
N ALA A 319 1.01 -2.71 12.88
CA ALA A 319 0.35 -3.26 11.70
C ALA A 319 -1.08 -3.74 12.01
N ASN A 320 -1.97 -3.65 11.02
CA ASN A 320 -3.37 -3.99 11.20
C ASN A 320 -3.56 -5.52 11.40
N PRO A 321 -4.18 -5.98 12.50
CA PRO A 321 -4.47 -7.40 12.70
C PRO A 321 -5.62 -7.91 11.82
N ASP A 322 -6.54 -7.04 11.40
CA ASP A 322 -7.68 -7.43 10.59
C ASP A 322 -7.27 -7.57 9.11
N LEU A 323 -7.24 -8.79 8.60
CA LEU A 323 -6.88 -9.09 7.21
C LEU A 323 -8.06 -8.89 6.24
N SER A 324 -9.29 -8.69 6.75
CA SER A 324 -10.52 -8.60 5.97
C SER A 324 -10.45 -7.60 4.81
N PRO A 325 -9.80 -6.42 4.92
CA PRO A 325 -9.68 -5.51 3.78
C PRO A 325 -9.01 -6.15 2.56
N VAL A 326 -7.96 -6.95 2.76
CA VAL A 326 -7.25 -7.64 1.67
C VAL A 326 -8.08 -8.82 1.16
N ILE A 327 -8.67 -9.60 2.07
CA ILE A 327 -9.47 -10.77 1.68
C ILE A 327 -10.72 -10.36 0.90
N ASN A 328 -11.42 -9.33 1.32
CA ASN A 328 -12.57 -8.78 0.60
C ASN A 328 -12.15 -8.25 -0.78
N THR A 329 -10.98 -7.61 -0.88
CA THR A 329 -10.43 -7.16 -2.17
C THR A 329 -10.13 -8.33 -3.10
N ILE A 330 -9.59 -9.45 -2.59
CA ILE A 330 -9.37 -10.66 -3.39
C ILE A 330 -10.70 -11.19 -3.94
N VAL A 331 -11.73 -11.29 -3.08
CA VAL A 331 -13.07 -11.73 -3.49
C VAL A 331 -13.68 -10.79 -4.52
N GLU A 332 -13.61 -9.48 -4.29
CA GLU A 332 -14.09 -8.46 -5.22
C GLU A 332 -13.39 -8.59 -6.58
N ALA A 333 -12.06 -8.68 -6.60
CA ALA A 333 -11.31 -8.76 -7.85
C ALA A 333 -11.56 -10.09 -8.61
N LEU A 334 -11.89 -11.18 -7.91
CA LEU A 334 -12.28 -12.45 -8.53
C LEU A 334 -13.71 -12.42 -9.09
N LEU A 335 -14.61 -11.65 -8.49
CA LEU A 335 -16.06 -11.69 -8.78
C LEU A 335 -16.59 -10.47 -9.53
N ALA A 336 -15.83 -9.38 -9.62
CA ALA A 336 -16.20 -8.20 -10.39
C ALA A 336 -16.33 -8.57 -11.88
N PRO A 337 -17.39 -8.15 -12.57
CA PRO A 337 -17.51 -8.31 -14.03
C PRO A 337 -16.32 -7.65 -14.74
N GLN A 338 -15.97 -6.44 -14.30
CA GLN A 338 -14.83 -5.66 -14.78
C GLN A 338 -13.92 -5.28 -13.59
N PRO A 339 -12.92 -6.11 -13.25
CA PRO A 339 -12.03 -5.83 -12.14
C PRO A 339 -11.07 -4.67 -12.49
N GLN A 340 -10.71 -3.90 -11.47
CA GLN A 340 -9.74 -2.83 -11.58
C GLN A 340 -8.32 -3.37 -11.80
N ALA A 341 -7.50 -2.63 -12.53
CA ALA A 341 -6.09 -2.97 -12.73
C ALA A 341 -5.30 -3.01 -11.41
N ARG A 342 -5.65 -2.14 -10.46
CA ARG A 342 -4.98 -1.98 -9.17
C ARG A 342 -6.00 -1.81 -8.05
N TYR A 343 -5.81 -2.50 -6.94
CA TYR A 343 -6.59 -2.33 -5.72
C TYR A 343 -5.69 -1.94 -4.56
N TYR A 344 -6.12 -0.95 -3.78
CA TYR A 344 -5.40 -0.43 -2.62
C TYR A 344 -6.09 -0.91 -1.35
N ALA A 345 -5.55 -1.96 -0.72
CA ALA A 345 -6.25 -2.67 0.34
C ALA A 345 -5.72 -2.28 1.73
N GLY A 346 -6.57 -1.67 2.54
CA GLY A 346 -6.30 -1.34 3.94
C GLY A 346 -6.23 0.16 4.26
N PRO A 347 -6.04 0.50 5.54
CA PRO A 347 -6.00 1.90 5.98
C PRO A 347 -4.76 2.64 5.45
N GLY A 348 -4.92 3.91 5.11
CA GLY A 348 -3.82 4.83 4.79
C GLY A 348 -3.17 4.66 3.41
N VAL A 349 -3.27 3.49 2.77
CA VAL A 349 -2.64 3.25 1.46
C VAL A 349 -3.17 4.20 0.37
N GLY A 350 -4.48 4.47 0.33
CA GLY A 350 -5.06 5.41 -0.62
C GLY A 350 -4.52 6.84 -0.47
N LEU A 351 -4.39 7.34 0.76
CA LEU A 351 -3.80 8.65 1.04
C LEU A 351 -2.32 8.69 0.64
N MET A 352 -1.58 7.62 0.90
CA MET A 352 -0.16 7.52 0.52
C MET A 352 0.01 7.57 -1.00
N TYR A 353 -0.84 6.89 -1.77
CA TYR A 353 -0.82 6.98 -3.23
C TYR A 353 -1.30 8.33 -3.74
N PHE A 354 -2.27 8.97 -3.08
CA PHE A 354 -2.68 10.33 -3.40
C PHE A 354 -1.51 11.31 -3.25
N ILE A 355 -0.81 11.27 -2.11
CA ILE A 355 0.38 12.08 -1.87
C ILE A 355 1.43 11.82 -2.95
N HIS A 356 1.78 10.56 -3.17
CA HIS A 356 2.81 10.18 -4.15
C HIS A 356 2.47 10.60 -5.59
N SER A 357 1.21 10.49 -6.00
CA SER A 357 0.80 10.72 -7.39
C SER A 357 0.52 12.18 -7.71
N TYR A 358 0.08 12.97 -6.73
CA TYR A 358 -0.40 14.34 -6.98
C TYR A 358 0.43 15.44 -6.32
N LEU A 359 1.20 15.15 -5.27
CA LEU A 359 2.05 16.16 -4.62
C LEU A 359 3.45 16.21 -5.25
N PRO A 360 4.09 17.40 -5.27
CA PRO A 360 5.48 17.56 -5.69
C PRO A 360 6.42 16.57 -5.01
N PHE A 361 7.42 16.10 -5.74
CA PHE A 361 8.40 15.11 -5.27
C PHE A 361 8.98 15.45 -3.89
N SER A 362 9.31 16.73 -3.61
CA SER A 362 9.85 17.15 -2.32
C SER A 362 8.89 16.92 -1.15
N ILE A 363 7.57 17.06 -1.36
CA ILE A 363 6.55 16.82 -0.34
C ILE A 363 6.37 15.32 -0.14
N SER A 364 6.22 14.57 -1.23
CA SER A 364 6.07 13.11 -1.20
C SER A 364 7.28 12.42 -0.57
N ASN A 365 8.50 12.87 -0.91
CA ASN A 365 9.73 12.36 -0.32
C ASN A 365 9.83 12.68 1.18
N ARG A 366 9.52 13.92 1.60
CA ARG A 366 9.49 14.28 3.03
C ARG A 366 8.43 13.50 3.81
N PHE A 367 7.28 13.22 3.20
CA PHE A 367 6.24 12.39 3.79
C PHE A 367 6.74 10.97 4.04
N LEU A 368 7.36 10.33 3.04
CA LEU A 368 7.93 8.99 3.17
C LEU A 368 9.08 8.96 4.20
N GLN A 369 9.98 9.94 4.18
CA GLN A 369 11.06 10.06 5.16
C GLN A 369 10.51 10.17 6.59
N LYS A 370 9.51 11.01 6.84
CA LYS A 370 8.89 11.13 8.17
C LYS A 370 8.15 9.87 8.61
N LEU A 371 7.61 9.10 7.67
CA LEU A 371 6.88 7.87 7.96
C LEU A 371 7.84 6.71 8.30
N PHE A 372 8.95 6.58 7.55
CA PHE A 372 9.85 5.41 7.62
C PHE A 372 11.25 5.66 8.23
N LEU A 373 11.77 6.88 8.19
CA LEU A 373 13.11 7.22 8.71
C LEU A 373 13.01 8.01 10.02
N LYS A 374 12.40 7.40 11.04
CA LYS A 374 12.44 7.90 12.42
C LYS A 374 13.65 7.36 13.19
N LYS A 375 14.81 7.27 12.54
CA LYS A 375 16.06 6.90 13.19
C LYS A 375 16.62 8.11 13.95
N LYS A 376 17.06 7.90 15.19
CA LYS A 376 17.72 8.92 16.02
C LYS A 376 19.23 8.86 15.85
N LEU A 377 19.76 7.65 15.65
CA LEU A 377 21.20 7.44 15.50
C LEU A 377 21.62 7.71 14.06
N MET A 378 22.71 8.47 13.92
CA MET A 378 23.44 8.57 12.66
C MET A 378 24.48 7.44 12.60
N PRO A 379 24.91 7.02 11.39
CA PRO A 379 26.07 6.15 11.23
C PRO A 379 27.25 6.60 12.10
N LEU A 380 27.94 5.65 12.73
CA LEU A 380 29.03 5.90 13.67
C LEU A 380 30.14 6.79 13.09
N ALA A 381 30.48 6.61 11.81
CA ALA A 381 31.46 7.45 11.10
C ALA A 381 31.06 8.94 11.09
N LEU A 382 29.78 9.25 10.89
CA LEU A 382 29.28 10.63 10.89
C LEU A 382 29.27 11.22 12.31
N ARG A 383 28.93 10.41 13.32
CA ARG A 383 28.99 10.83 14.73
C ARG A 383 30.42 11.22 15.12
N LYS A 384 31.40 10.38 14.79
CA LYS A 384 32.84 10.65 14.98
C LYS A 384 33.30 11.96 14.31
N GLN A 385 32.81 12.27 13.11
CA GLN A 385 33.14 13.52 12.40
C GLN A 385 32.49 14.75 13.02
N SER A 386 31.28 14.62 13.57
CA SER A 386 30.52 15.72 14.15
C SER A 386 30.90 16.08 15.59
N GLY A 387 31.78 15.31 16.23
CA GLY A 387 32.12 15.48 17.65
C GLY A 387 30.96 15.16 18.61
N LEU A 388 29.87 14.57 18.11
CA LEU A 388 28.73 14.10 18.90
C LEU A 388 29.05 12.69 19.43
N ASP A 389 29.61 12.67 20.64
CA ASP A 389 29.92 11.58 21.57
C ASP A 389 30.01 10.11 21.11
N LEU A 390 31.10 9.51 21.56
CA LEU A 390 31.49 8.10 21.49
C LEU A 390 30.86 7.22 22.58
N ASP A 391 29.91 7.72 23.38
CA ASP A 391 29.30 6.95 24.45
C ASP A 391 27.84 6.56 24.13
N PRO A 392 27.46 5.27 24.27
CA PRO A 392 26.08 4.84 24.12
C PRO A 392 25.22 5.43 25.25
N PRO A 393 23.96 5.80 24.99
CA PRO A 393 23.06 6.23 26.07
C PRO A 393 22.84 5.06 27.03
N ASP A 394 23.08 5.30 28.33
CA ASP A 394 22.75 4.41 29.43
C ASP A 394 21.27 4.00 29.39
N LEU A 395 20.98 2.93 28.65
CA LEU A 395 19.78 2.12 28.81
C LEU A 395 20.14 1.02 29.79
N LEU A 396 20.12 1.31 31.10
CA LEU A 396 19.90 0.37 32.24
C LEU A 396 20.36 0.99 33.58
N ASN A 397 19.72 2.05 34.08
CA ASN A 397 19.52 2.21 35.54
C ASN A 397 18.58 3.37 35.86
N ASN A 398 17.28 3.11 35.84
CA ASN A 398 16.32 3.92 36.60
C ASN A 398 15.10 3.05 36.85
N ASN A 399 15.18 2.24 37.91
CA ASN A 399 14.06 1.75 38.70
C ASN A 399 14.62 0.90 39.85
N ASN A 400 14.94 1.54 40.97
CA ASN A 400 14.60 1.07 42.32
C ASN A 400 15.19 2.03 43.35
N SER A 401 14.42 3.08 43.66
CA SER A 401 14.53 3.78 44.92
C SER A 401 13.11 4.17 45.32
N ASN A 402 12.72 3.74 46.52
CA ASN A 402 11.49 4.06 47.27
C ASN A 402 10.29 3.14 46.99
N ASN A 403 10.17 2.09 47.81
CA ASN A 403 9.06 1.94 48.77
C ASN A 403 9.16 0.59 49.50
N ASN A 404 9.58 0.60 50.76
CA ASN A 404 8.70 0.23 51.89
C ASN A 404 9.46 0.24 53.22
N GLU A 405 9.02 1.13 54.08
CA GLU A 405 9.15 1.12 55.53
C GLU A 405 8.49 -0.15 56.12
N LYS A 406 9.24 -0.94 56.88
CA LYS A 406 8.98 -1.42 58.26
C LYS A 406 9.76 -2.68 58.59
#